data_AF-A0A2E0K005-F1
#
_entry.id   AF-A0A2E0K005-F1
#
_cell.length_a   1.000
_cell.length_b   1.000
_cell.length_c   1.000
_cell.angle_alpha   90.00
_cell.angle_beta   90.00
_cell.angle_gamma   90.00
#
_symmetry.space_group_name_H-M   'P 1'
#
loop_
_entity.id
_entity.type
_entity.pdbx_description
1 polymer ?
#
loop_
_entity_poly.entity_id
_entity_poly.type
_entity_poly.pdbx_seq_one_letter_code
_entity_poly.pdbx_strand_id
1 'polypeptide(L)'
;MSEIIDYYISAFSAQSLYGFYHVVALFSMVVLVWMIGLSYLVFKANTNSVENRFMSILLFCEGIKASYLALDFFLFSSQWEGLWNILYPLKMEPFMFAQITSIFLYLSFPVYYRVNLLKFLHNDTLKKHVWYLAPSFGALIWIFLRTEEGFAFENASWIICTEAGSEPIIKNWWGSITERVNQYAVDIGTCSRPFDKAVVDEPSGSWGIILLGPIFSLAGLLFLRASMKQNQREEEGKVIYGTLPSRSLYIGFLGKVIGQLVFFIIVLAILPTLNGGIFFEFADSIRVQYGANPTTFERALYFIWNFSLIITPAAIGFEALMFVHASLKDTVFGIDSNLRKTFTNTMFTGIGAISVVFVSEAMENVVGYGMLGGVVIGATIIFARRPIIAIIDGISSRLIPEEYSVGELKYLEAYAETIQDLVLTEREKSLLANLAIAYEIDKDRLAMIEKKYRDSMFLDSETIIQIDESE
;
A
#
# COMPACT_ATOMS: atom_id res chain seq x y z
N MET A 1 -3.81 33.88 -7.83
CA MET A 1 -3.58 33.46 -6.42
C MET A 1 -4.91 33.20 -5.71
N SER A 2 -5.95 34.03 -5.87
CA SER A 2 -7.30 33.74 -5.33
C SER A 2 -7.88 32.43 -5.88
N GLU A 3 -7.83 32.22 -7.21
CA GLU A 3 -8.38 31.01 -7.85
C GLU A 3 -7.73 29.69 -7.36
N ILE A 4 -6.43 29.72 -7.03
CA ILE A 4 -5.72 28.56 -6.49
C ILE A 4 -6.21 28.24 -5.06
N ILE A 5 -6.38 29.28 -4.25
CA ILE A 5 -6.87 29.15 -2.88
C ILE A 5 -8.31 28.64 -2.90
N ASP A 6 -9.16 29.18 -3.78
CA ASP A 6 -10.56 28.78 -3.91
C ASP A 6 -10.70 27.32 -4.34
N TYR A 7 -9.83 26.85 -5.25
CA TYR A 7 -9.76 25.43 -5.64
C TYR A 7 -9.50 24.51 -4.44
N TYR A 8 -8.47 24.79 -3.64
CA TYR A 8 -8.13 23.94 -2.50
C TYR A 8 -9.14 24.09 -1.35
N ILE A 9 -9.73 25.26 -1.13
CA ILE A 9 -10.84 25.41 -0.19
C ILE A 9 -12.02 24.52 -0.58
N SER A 10 -12.38 24.50 -1.86
CA SER A 10 -13.46 23.63 -2.38
C SER A 10 -13.09 22.13 -2.30
N ALA A 11 -11.82 21.80 -2.55
CA ALA A 11 -11.32 20.43 -2.47
C ALA A 11 -11.32 19.86 -1.03
N PHE A 12 -11.08 20.70 -0.03
CA PHE A 12 -11.05 20.32 1.39
C PHE A 12 -12.38 20.55 2.12
N SER A 13 -13.46 20.82 1.38
CA SER A 13 -14.80 20.95 1.95
C SER A 13 -15.39 19.60 2.35
N ALA A 14 -16.42 19.63 3.21
CA ALA A 14 -17.14 18.42 3.62
C ALA A 14 -17.71 17.63 2.43
N GLN A 15 -18.22 18.34 1.42
CA GLN A 15 -18.80 17.77 0.19
C GLN A 15 -17.75 17.06 -0.70
N SER A 16 -16.47 17.35 -0.46
CA SER A 16 -15.33 16.75 -1.14
C SER A 16 -14.58 15.78 -0.22
N LEU A 17 -15.28 15.23 0.79
CA LEU A 17 -14.75 14.31 1.80
C LEU A 17 -13.51 14.89 2.52
N TYR A 18 -13.54 16.18 2.83
CA TYR A 18 -12.45 16.88 3.53
C TYR A 18 -11.08 16.71 2.85
N GLY A 19 -11.06 16.67 1.52
CA GLY A 19 -9.83 16.56 0.73
C GLY A 19 -9.22 15.17 0.73
N PHE A 20 -9.98 14.13 1.09
CA PHE A 20 -9.50 12.75 1.13
C PHE A 20 -8.82 12.32 -0.17
N TYR A 21 -9.36 12.69 -1.34
CA TYR A 21 -8.74 12.42 -2.64
C TYR A 21 -7.32 13.02 -2.76
N HIS A 22 -7.12 14.26 -2.29
CA HIS A 22 -5.81 14.92 -2.31
C HIS A 22 -4.84 14.31 -1.29
N VAL A 23 -5.36 13.82 -0.15
CA VAL A 23 -4.56 13.04 0.82
C VAL A 23 -4.09 11.73 0.19
N VAL A 24 -4.95 11.03 -0.56
CA VAL A 24 -4.57 9.83 -1.30
C VAL A 24 -3.53 10.14 -2.37
N ALA A 25 -3.67 11.23 -3.12
CA ALA A 25 -2.68 11.69 -4.10
C ALA A 25 -1.31 11.98 -3.43
N LEU A 26 -1.29 12.67 -2.30
CA LEU A 26 -0.06 12.93 -1.55
C LEU A 26 0.56 11.64 -1.02
N PHE A 27 -0.24 10.73 -0.47
CA PHE A 27 0.23 9.42 -0.01
C PHE A 27 0.83 8.60 -1.15
N SER A 28 0.18 8.59 -2.32
CA SER A 28 0.67 7.99 -3.56
C SER A 28 2.04 8.56 -3.97
N MET A 29 2.24 9.88 -3.85
CA MET A 29 3.54 10.54 -4.09
C MET A 29 4.61 10.09 -3.09
N VAL A 30 4.28 9.98 -1.80
CA VAL A 30 5.22 9.49 -0.77
C VAL A 30 5.63 8.06 -1.04
N VAL A 31 4.68 7.18 -1.39
CA VAL A 31 4.96 5.78 -1.75
C VAL A 31 5.85 5.70 -2.98
N LEU A 32 5.62 6.52 -4.00
CA LEU A 32 6.49 6.60 -5.18
C LEU A 32 7.95 6.91 -4.79
N VAL A 33 8.16 7.99 -4.04
CA VAL A 33 9.50 8.43 -3.62
C VAL A 33 10.17 7.33 -2.78
N TRP A 34 9.42 6.70 -1.88
CA TRP A 34 9.93 5.60 -1.06
C TRP A 34 10.35 4.41 -1.92
N MET A 35 9.52 3.97 -2.87
CA MET A 35 9.81 2.85 -3.75
C MET A 35 10.99 3.12 -4.68
N ILE A 36 11.12 4.34 -5.21
CA ILE A 36 12.30 4.75 -5.99
C ILE A 36 13.56 4.72 -5.10
N GLY A 37 13.45 5.22 -3.86
CA GLY A 37 14.54 5.15 -2.89
C GLY A 37 14.99 3.72 -2.61
N LEU A 38 14.05 2.80 -2.35
CA LEU A 38 14.36 1.38 -2.14
C LEU A 38 14.95 0.72 -3.38
N SER A 39 14.38 0.98 -4.55
CA SER A 39 14.90 0.51 -5.82
C SER A 39 16.38 0.91 -6.01
N TYR A 40 16.72 2.16 -5.72
CA TYR A 40 18.09 2.66 -5.78
C TYR A 40 19.00 2.00 -4.75
N LEU A 41 18.54 1.85 -3.49
CA LEU A 41 19.32 1.21 -2.43
C LEU A 41 19.62 -0.27 -2.74
N VAL A 42 18.63 -1.01 -3.24
CA VAL A 42 18.80 -2.43 -3.64
C VAL A 42 19.81 -2.56 -4.77
N PHE A 43 19.73 -1.68 -5.78
CA PHE A 43 20.69 -1.65 -6.87
C PHE A 43 22.11 -1.36 -6.36
N LYS A 44 22.25 -0.37 -5.48
CA LYS A 44 23.54 0.05 -4.94
C LYS A 44 24.15 -0.97 -3.98
N ALA A 45 23.32 -1.72 -3.24
CA ALA A 45 23.78 -2.72 -2.28
C ALA A 45 24.67 -3.79 -2.92
N ASN A 46 24.35 -4.22 -4.12
CA ASN A 46 25.23 -5.07 -4.93
C ASN A 46 24.93 -4.89 -6.43
N THR A 47 25.68 -3.99 -7.07
CA THR A 47 25.50 -3.67 -8.49
C THR A 47 25.82 -4.83 -9.42
N ASN A 48 26.53 -5.87 -8.96
CA ASN A 48 26.91 -7.02 -9.77
C ASN A 48 25.93 -8.19 -9.64
N SER A 49 25.09 -8.23 -8.59
CA SER A 49 24.05 -9.24 -8.45
C SER A 49 22.92 -8.99 -9.45
N VAL A 50 22.60 -10.01 -10.23
CA VAL A 50 21.50 -9.99 -11.20
C VAL A 50 20.14 -10.00 -10.50
N GLU A 51 20.05 -10.63 -9.33
CA GLU A 51 18.87 -10.65 -8.47
C GLU A 51 18.56 -9.23 -7.93
N ASN A 52 19.57 -8.49 -7.48
CA ASN A 52 19.38 -7.11 -7.02
C ASN A 52 18.94 -6.19 -8.16
N ARG A 53 19.51 -6.35 -9.37
CA ARG A 53 19.07 -5.59 -10.55
C ARG A 53 17.61 -5.88 -10.90
N PHE A 54 17.23 -7.15 -10.91
CA PHE A 54 15.85 -7.56 -11.13
C PHE A 54 14.90 -6.96 -10.09
N MET A 55 15.22 -7.11 -8.81
CA MET A 55 14.39 -6.62 -7.71
C MET A 55 14.30 -5.08 -7.72
N SER A 56 15.40 -4.39 -8.02
CA SER A 56 15.42 -2.93 -8.16
C SER A 56 14.45 -2.45 -9.26
N ILE A 57 14.46 -3.07 -10.44
CA ILE A 57 13.54 -2.71 -11.53
C ILE A 57 12.09 -3.04 -11.17
N LEU A 58 11.85 -4.17 -10.51
CA LEU A 58 10.52 -4.51 -10.02
C LEU A 58 9.98 -3.45 -9.07
N LEU A 59 10.75 -3.08 -8.04
CA LEU A 59 10.36 -2.04 -7.08
C LEU A 59 10.12 -0.69 -7.77
N PHE A 60 10.94 -0.34 -8.76
CA PHE A 60 10.75 0.89 -9.54
C PHE A 60 9.41 0.89 -10.29
N CYS A 61 9.07 -0.20 -10.98
CA CYS A 61 7.81 -0.34 -11.70
C CYS A 61 6.61 -0.36 -10.73
N GLU A 62 6.71 -1.08 -9.60
CA GLU A 62 5.68 -1.03 -8.55
C GLU A 62 5.48 0.40 -8.02
N GLY A 63 6.56 1.16 -7.80
CA GLY A 63 6.48 2.57 -7.40
C GLY A 63 5.71 3.43 -8.39
N ILE A 64 5.99 3.31 -9.69
CA ILE A 64 5.27 4.04 -10.76
C ILE A 64 3.78 3.66 -10.79
N LYS A 65 3.45 2.38 -10.58
CA LYS A 65 2.04 1.96 -10.49
C LYS A 65 1.33 2.57 -9.29
N ALA A 66 2.01 2.67 -8.15
CA ALA A 66 1.47 3.31 -6.96
C ALA A 66 1.23 4.80 -7.16
N SER A 67 1.91 5.45 -8.13
CA SER A 67 1.85 6.90 -8.38
C SER A 67 0.73 7.37 -9.29
N TYR A 68 -0.22 6.50 -9.69
CA TYR A 68 -1.25 6.87 -10.66
C TYR A 68 -2.12 8.06 -10.23
N LEU A 69 -2.21 8.37 -8.93
CA LEU A 69 -2.93 9.55 -8.41
C LEU A 69 -2.01 10.70 -8.00
N ALA A 70 -0.68 10.51 -8.02
CA ALA A 70 0.26 11.47 -7.43
C ALA A 70 0.17 12.87 -8.06
N LEU A 71 -0.07 12.94 -9.37
CA LEU A 71 -0.17 14.21 -10.10
C LEU A 71 -1.52 14.91 -9.90
N ASP A 72 -2.54 14.21 -9.40
CA ASP A 72 -3.86 14.82 -9.16
C ASP A 72 -3.91 15.66 -7.88
N PHE A 73 -2.79 15.76 -7.15
CA PHE A 73 -2.61 16.75 -6.11
C PHE A 73 -2.55 18.18 -6.68
N PHE A 74 -2.06 18.33 -7.91
CA PHE A 74 -2.02 19.62 -8.60
C PHE A 74 -3.43 20.05 -9.06
N LEU A 75 -3.60 21.35 -9.34
CA LEU A 75 -4.88 21.93 -9.72
C LEU A 75 -5.45 21.28 -10.98
N PHE A 76 -6.51 20.50 -10.85
CA PHE A 76 -7.16 19.80 -11.98
C PHE A 76 -8.46 20.51 -12.39
N SER A 77 -8.32 21.45 -13.33
CA SER A 77 -9.39 22.31 -13.87
C SER A 77 -9.06 22.76 -15.30
N SER A 78 -10.11 23.05 -16.08
CA SER A 78 -10.04 23.55 -17.45
C SER A 78 -9.23 24.84 -17.64
N GLN A 79 -9.08 25.66 -16.60
CA GLN A 79 -8.23 26.86 -16.65
C GLN A 79 -6.74 26.50 -16.75
N TRP A 80 -6.36 25.35 -16.22
CA TRP A 80 -4.99 24.84 -16.18
C TRP A 80 -4.78 23.71 -17.20
N GLU A 81 -5.59 23.70 -18.26
CA GLU A 81 -5.53 22.71 -19.35
C GLU A 81 -4.11 22.58 -19.92
N GLY A 82 -3.39 23.70 -20.09
CA GLY A 82 -2.01 23.70 -20.58
C GLY A 82 -1.03 22.93 -19.68
N LEU A 83 -1.23 22.95 -18.36
CA LEU A 83 -0.46 22.13 -17.41
C LEU A 83 -0.81 20.65 -17.57
N TRP A 84 -2.10 20.36 -17.71
CA TRP A 84 -2.58 18.98 -17.82
C TRP A 84 -2.30 18.32 -19.16
N ASN A 85 -2.08 19.09 -20.23
CA ASN A 85 -1.51 18.58 -21.48
C ASN A 85 -0.14 17.91 -21.28
N ILE A 86 0.57 18.25 -20.21
CA ILE A 86 1.86 17.65 -19.83
C ILE A 86 1.68 16.61 -18.73
N LEU A 87 0.93 16.95 -17.66
CA LEU A 87 0.76 16.05 -16.51
C LEU A 87 -0.04 14.79 -16.83
N TYR A 88 -1.04 14.87 -17.72
CA TYR A 88 -1.87 13.72 -18.05
C TYR A 88 -1.07 12.61 -18.76
N PRO A 89 -0.30 12.88 -19.84
CA PRO A 89 0.61 11.87 -20.39
C PRO A 89 1.68 11.40 -19.40
N LEU A 90 2.23 12.31 -18.58
CA LEU A 90 3.22 11.95 -17.54
C LEU A 90 2.64 11.02 -16.46
N LYS A 91 1.32 11.08 -16.23
CA LYS A 91 0.58 10.16 -15.35
C LYS A 91 0.33 8.82 -16.03
N MET A 92 -0.32 8.82 -17.20
CA MET A 92 -0.86 7.60 -17.80
C MET A 92 0.18 6.76 -18.54
N GLU A 93 1.11 7.39 -19.26
CA GLU A 93 2.09 6.66 -20.08
C GLU A 93 3.06 5.82 -19.22
N PRO A 94 3.69 6.36 -18.15
CA PRO A 94 4.52 5.55 -17.27
C PRO A 94 3.72 4.50 -16.50
N PHE A 95 2.48 4.82 -16.11
CA PHE A 95 1.60 3.87 -15.43
C PHE A 95 1.32 2.63 -16.29
N MET A 96 0.93 2.81 -17.54
CA MET A 96 0.65 1.70 -18.46
C MET A 96 1.91 0.89 -18.80
N PHE A 97 3.03 1.58 -19.05
CA PHE A 97 4.33 0.94 -19.20
C PHE A 97 4.71 0.07 -17.99
N ALA A 98 4.53 0.59 -16.78
CA ALA A 98 4.88 -0.11 -15.55
C ALA A 98 3.96 -1.32 -15.31
N GLN A 99 2.67 -1.24 -15.67
CA GLN A 99 1.75 -2.39 -15.60
C GLN A 99 2.20 -3.55 -16.48
N ILE A 100 2.48 -3.26 -17.76
CA ILE A 100 2.93 -4.28 -18.71
C ILE A 100 4.28 -4.86 -18.27
N THR A 101 5.22 -4.00 -17.87
CA THR A 101 6.55 -4.42 -17.42
C THR A 101 6.48 -5.30 -16.17
N SER A 102 5.67 -4.93 -15.17
CA SER A 102 5.48 -5.74 -13.96
C SER A 102 4.93 -7.14 -14.28
N ILE A 103 4.04 -7.29 -15.26
CA ILE A 103 3.54 -8.61 -15.69
C ILE A 103 4.72 -9.51 -16.14
N PHE A 104 5.61 -9.00 -16.99
CA PHE A 104 6.78 -9.74 -17.42
C PHE A 104 7.74 -10.05 -16.27
N LEU A 105 7.92 -9.10 -15.34
CA LEU A 105 8.78 -9.30 -14.17
C LEU A 105 8.22 -10.37 -13.22
N TYR A 106 6.91 -10.40 -12.99
CA TYR A 106 6.26 -11.44 -12.19
C TYR A 106 6.40 -12.83 -12.80
N LEU A 107 6.22 -12.93 -14.12
CA LEU A 107 6.46 -14.18 -14.86
C LEU A 107 7.93 -14.61 -14.85
N SER A 108 8.84 -13.67 -14.58
CA SER A 108 10.28 -13.90 -14.53
C SER A 108 10.79 -14.35 -13.16
N PHE A 109 9.95 -14.43 -12.12
CA PHE A 109 10.39 -14.92 -10.80
C PHE A 109 11.09 -16.29 -10.86
N PRO A 110 10.64 -17.30 -11.64
CA PRO A 110 11.32 -18.59 -11.75
C PRO A 110 12.75 -18.52 -12.31
N VAL A 111 13.12 -17.44 -13.02
CA VAL A 111 14.48 -17.24 -13.55
C VAL A 111 15.45 -16.95 -12.40
N TYR A 112 15.04 -16.13 -11.43
CA TYR A 112 15.88 -15.70 -10.31
C TYR A 112 15.71 -16.59 -9.07
N TYR A 113 14.50 -17.12 -8.83
CA TYR A 113 14.16 -17.96 -7.70
C TYR A 113 13.78 -19.35 -8.20
N ARG A 114 14.52 -20.37 -7.77
CA ARG A 114 14.40 -21.73 -8.31
C ARG A 114 13.04 -22.35 -7.99
N VAL A 115 12.38 -22.93 -9.00
CA VAL A 115 11.12 -23.68 -8.89
C VAL A 115 11.24 -24.99 -9.64
N ASN A 116 10.95 -26.13 -9.00
CA ASN A 116 11.13 -27.47 -9.59
C ASN A 116 10.45 -27.71 -10.94
N LEU A 117 9.20 -27.27 -11.12
CA LEU A 117 8.48 -27.42 -12.40
C LEU A 117 9.14 -26.62 -13.53
N LEU A 118 9.77 -25.49 -13.21
CA LEU A 118 10.33 -24.54 -14.16
C LEU A 118 11.85 -24.41 -14.02
N LYS A 119 12.52 -25.49 -13.56
CA LYS A 119 13.96 -25.48 -13.29
C LYS A 119 14.81 -25.10 -14.51
N PHE A 120 14.30 -25.31 -15.72
CA PHE A 120 14.97 -24.96 -16.97
C PHE A 120 15.10 -23.44 -17.18
N LEU A 121 14.21 -22.64 -16.57
CA LEU A 121 14.27 -21.17 -16.62
C LEU A 121 15.38 -20.60 -15.72
N HIS A 122 15.80 -21.37 -14.70
CA HIS A 122 16.84 -20.98 -13.76
C HIS A 122 18.24 -21.21 -14.32
N ASN A 123 18.62 -20.45 -15.35
CA ASN A 123 19.92 -20.51 -16.01
C ASN A 123 20.61 -19.13 -15.98
N ASP A 124 21.93 -19.13 -15.81
CA ASP A 124 22.78 -17.93 -15.77
C ASP A 124 22.61 -17.01 -16.99
N THR A 125 22.36 -17.58 -18.17
CA THR A 125 22.14 -16.78 -19.39
C THR A 125 20.87 -15.95 -19.28
N LEU A 126 19.78 -16.56 -18.80
CA LEU A 126 18.50 -15.86 -18.63
C LEU A 126 18.58 -14.83 -17.50
N LYS A 127 19.18 -15.19 -16.36
CA LYS A 127 19.38 -14.25 -15.23
C LYS A 127 20.13 -12.98 -15.63
N LYS A 128 21.14 -13.11 -16.50
CA LYS A 128 21.92 -11.95 -16.98
C LYS A 128 21.11 -10.99 -17.83
N HIS A 129 20.03 -11.43 -18.47
CA HIS A 129 19.36 -10.66 -19.53
C HIS A 129 17.92 -10.27 -19.22
N VAL A 130 17.18 -11.11 -18.48
CA VAL A 130 15.75 -10.92 -18.25
C VAL A 130 15.41 -9.60 -17.55
N TRP A 131 16.28 -9.11 -16.64
CA TRP A 131 16.04 -7.88 -15.89
C TRP A 131 15.91 -6.63 -16.79
N TYR A 132 16.66 -6.54 -17.90
CA TYR A 132 16.51 -5.44 -18.87
C TYR A 132 15.61 -5.79 -20.06
N LEU A 133 15.46 -7.07 -20.40
CA LEU A 133 14.56 -7.49 -21.47
C LEU A 133 13.10 -7.25 -21.11
N ALA A 134 12.70 -7.51 -19.86
CA ALA A 134 11.32 -7.27 -19.39
C ALA A 134 10.86 -5.81 -19.60
N PRO A 135 11.59 -4.77 -19.13
CA PRO A 135 11.21 -3.38 -19.41
C PRO A 135 11.35 -3.01 -20.90
N SER A 136 12.31 -3.60 -21.63
CA SER A 136 12.42 -3.35 -23.08
C SER A 136 11.17 -3.84 -23.83
N PHE A 137 10.70 -5.04 -23.53
CA PHE A 137 9.46 -5.58 -24.10
C PHE A 137 8.24 -4.79 -23.63
N GLY A 138 8.17 -4.42 -22.36
CA GLY A 138 7.08 -3.58 -21.83
C GLY A 138 6.98 -2.23 -22.56
N ALA A 139 8.12 -1.58 -22.82
CA ALA A 139 8.18 -0.34 -23.59
C ALA A 139 7.75 -0.55 -25.05
N LEU A 140 8.27 -1.57 -25.72
CA LEU A 140 7.91 -1.87 -27.11
C LEU A 140 6.42 -2.16 -27.28
N ILE A 141 5.84 -2.96 -26.39
CA ILE A 141 4.42 -3.30 -26.42
C ILE A 141 3.58 -2.05 -26.15
N TRP A 142 3.93 -1.24 -25.15
CA TRP A 142 3.17 -0.02 -24.86
C TRP A 142 3.24 1.00 -26.01
N ILE A 143 4.42 1.19 -26.62
CA ILE A 143 4.59 2.07 -27.79
C ILE A 143 3.71 1.62 -28.95
N PHE A 144 3.55 0.30 -29.14
CA PHE A 144 2.67 -0.24 -30.17
C PHE A 144 1.18 -0.06 -29.81
N LEU A 145 0.79 -0.39 -28.57
CA LEU A 145 -0.62 -0.37 -28.16
C LEU A 145 -1.18 1.05 -27.99
N ARG A 146 -0.38 2.03 -27.56
CA ARG A 146 -0.88 3.38 -27.21
C ARG A 146 -1.51 4.15 -28.36
N THR A 147 -1.33 3.70 -29.61
CA THR A 147 -1.93 4.30 -30.81
C THR A 147 -3.07 3.48 -31.39
N GLU A 148 -3.33 2.29 -30.86
CA GLU A 148 -4.38 1.40 -31.35
C GLU A 148 -5.74 1.75 -30.73
N GLU A 149 -6.80 1.59 -31.54
CA GLU A 149 -8.18 1.78 -31.09
C GLU A 149 -8.48 0.86 -29.88
N GLY A 150 -9.13 1.41 -28.87
CA GLY A 150 -9.44 0.69 -27.63
C GLY A 150 -8.31 0.63 -26.61
N PHE A 151 -7.11 1.14 -26.92
CA PHE A 151 -6.01 1.35 -25.96
C PHE A 151 -5.62 2.83 -25.81
N ALA A 152 -5.75 3.60 -26.89
CA ALA A 152 -5.49 5.04 -26.89
C ALA A 152 -6.55 5.83 -26.10
N PHE A 153 -6.12 6.85 -25.36
CA PHE A 153 -7.01 7.82 -24.72
C PHE A 153 -7.44 8.88 -25.74
N GLU A 154 -8.43 8.56 -26.56
CA GLU A 154 -8.76 9.32 -27.77
C GLU A 154 -9.50 10.62 -27.52
N ASN A 155 -10.35 10.67 -26.48
CA ASN A 155 -11.23 11.80 -26.23
C ASN A 155 -11.21 12.22 -24.75
N ALA A 156 -11.21 13.52 -24.53
CA ALA A 156 -11.52 14.10 -23.23
C ALA A 156 -12.24 15.43 -23.37
N SER A 157 -13.10 15.72 -22.40
CA SER A 157 -13.86 16.96 -22.32
C SER A 157 -13.98 17.42 -20.87
N TRP A 158 -14.07 18.73 -20.67
CA TRP A 158 -14.38 19.34 -19.39
C TRP A 158 -15.89 19.52 -19.26
N ILE A 159 -16.42 19.16 -18.09
CA ILE A 159 -17.75 19.56 -17.65
C ILE A 159 -17.57 20.67 -16.64
N ILE A 160 -18.14 21.84 -16.93
CA ILE A 160 -17.94 23.08 -16.19
C ILE A 160 -19.30 23.60 -15.71
N CYS A 161 -19.39 23.88 -14.42
CA CYS A 161 -20.52 24.53 -13.79
C CYS A 161 -20.05 25.80 -13.08
N THR A 162 -20.61 26.94 -13.44
CA THR A 162 -20.21 28.25 -12.92
C THR A 162 -20.90 28.59 -11.60
N GLU A 163 -22.14 28.13 -11.41
CA GLU A 163 -22.92 28.39 -10.20
C GLU A 163 -23.94 27.28 -9.90
N ALA A 164 -24.51 27.28 -8.70
CA ALA A 164 -25.56 26.34 -8.36
C ALA A 164 -26.85 26.69 -9.13
N GLY A 165 -27.48 25.69 -9.74
CA GLY A 165 -28.68 25.83 -10.56
C GLY A 165 -28.43 26.11 -12.05
N SER A 166 -27.17 26.32 -12.48
CA SER A 166 -26.83 26.43 -13.90
C SER A 166 -26.83 25.06 -14.59
N GLU A 167 -27.00 25.04 -15.91
CA GLU A 167 -26.74 23.85 -16.72
C GLU A 167 -25.23 23.66 -16.95
N PRO A 168 -24.72 22.41 -17.01
CA PRO A 168 -23.32 22.12 -17.26
C PRO A 168 -22.90 22.53 -18.67
N ILE A 169 -21.76 23.21 -18.77
CA ILE A 169 -21.12 23.58 -20.03
C ILE A 169 -20.08 22.52 -20.37
N ILE A 170 -20.18 21.96 -21.57
CA ILE A 170 -19.20 21.00 -22.09
C ILE A 170 -18.16 21.75 -22.93
N LYS A 171 -16.88 21.58 -22.59
CA LYS A 171 -15.75 22.12 -23.36
C LYS A 171 -14.84 20.98 -23.80
N ASN A 172 -14.60 20.85 -25.10
CA ASN A 172 -13.64 19.86 -25.61
C ASN A 172 -12.23 20.14 -25.08
N TRP A 173 -11.51 19.09 -24.68
CA TRP A 173 -10.09 19.18 -24.32
C TRP A 173 -9.22 18.63 -25.45
N TRP A 174 -9.44 17.39 -25.87
CA TRP A 174 -8.84 16.81 -27.07
C TRP A 174 -9.76 15.75 -27.69
N GLY A 175 -9.53 15.46 -28.97
CA GLY A 175 -10.37 14.53 -29.71
C GLY A 175 -11.74 15.14 -29.98
N SER A 176 -12.79 14.36 -29.72
CA SER A 176 -14.19 14.72 -29.97
C SER A 176 -15.05 14.65 -28.71
N ILE A 177 -16.12 15.45 -28.67
CA ILE A 177 -17.13 15.35 -27.62
C ILE A 177 -17.98 14.12 -27.90
N THR A 178 -17.93 13.14 -27.01
CA THR A 178 -18.65 11.87 -27.16
C THR A 178 -20.05 11.93 -26.55
N GLU A 179 -20.93 11.03 -27.01
CA GLU A 179 -22.29 10.91 -26.49
C GLU A 179 -22.31 10.62 -24.98
N ARG A 180 -21.27 9.92 -24.48
CA ARG A 180 -21.08 9.64 -23.06
C ARG A 180 -20.96 10.93 -22.23
N VAL A 181 -20.20 11.92 -22.70
CA VAL A 181 -20.05 13.21 -22.02
C VAL A 181 -21.38 13.97 -22.00
N ASN A 182 -22.13 13.93 -23.11
CA ASN A 182 -23.46 14.52 -23.18
C ASN A 182 -24.42 13.85 -22.18
N GLN A 183 -24.38 12.51 -22.10
CA GLN A 183 -25.19 11.76 -21.13
C GLN A 183 -24.84 12.14 -19.69
N TYR A 184 -23.56 12.28 -19.35
CA TYR A 184 -23.16 12.73 -18.01
C TYR A 184 -23.68 14.14 -17.69
N ALA A 185 -23.62 15.06 -18.65
CA ALA A 185 -24.19 16.39 -18.47
C ALA A 185 -25.71 16.35 -18.24
N VAL A 186 -26.43 15.49 -18.95
CA VAL A 186 -27.87 15.26 -18.76
C VAL A 186 -28.16 14.63 -17.39
N ASP A 187 -27.40 13.62 -16.98
CA ASP A 187 -27.59 12.92 -15.71
C ASP A 187 -27.28 13.81 -14.49
N ILE A 188 -26.32 14.74 -14.63
CA ILE A 188 -26.04 15.77 -13.63
C ILE A 188 -27.24 16.72 -13.49
N GLY A 189 -27.89 17.05 -14.61
CA GLY A 189 -28.99 18.01 -14.67
C GLY A 189 -28.50 19.42 -14.33
N THR A 190 -29.18 20.12 -13.43
CA THR A 190 -28.71 21.40 -12.91
C THR A 190 -27.62 21.20 -11.87
N CYS A 191 -26.52 21.94 -11.96
CA CYS A 191 -25.38 21.77 -11.06
C CYS A 191 -25.77 22.11 -9.61
N SER A 192 -25.44 21.25 -8.64
CA SER A 192 -25.69 21.54 -7.22
C SER A 192 -24.74 22.60 -6.64
N ARG A 193 -23.58 22.79 -7.26
CA ARG A 193 -22.53 23.74 -6.87
C ARG A 193 -21.57 24.01 -8.04
N PRO A 194 -20.76 25.08 -8.00
CA PRO A 194 -19.71 25.28 -8.99
C PRO A 194 -18.67 24.16 -8.95
N PHE A 195 -18.30 23.64 -10.13
CA PHE A 195 -17.23 22.67 -10.30
C PHE A 195 -16.66 22.71 -11.72
N ASP A 196 -15.46 22.16 -11.87
CA ASP A 196 -14.75 22.03 -13.14
C ASP A 196 -14.00 20.70 -13.11
N LYS A 197 -14.45 19.73 -13.91
CA LYS A 197 -13.90 18.36 -13.91
C LYS A 197 -13.81 17.80 -15.33
N ALA A 198 -12.69 17.11 -15.60
CA ALA A 198 -12.48 16.40 -16.86
C ALA A 198 -13.18 15.04 -16.84
N VAL A 199 -13.86 14.73 -17.93
CA VAL A 199 -14.33 13.40 -18.30
C VAL A 199 -13.41 12.91 -19.42
N VAL A 200 -12.68 11.84 -19.15
CA VAL A 200 -11.79 11.21 -20.13
C VAL A 200 -12.38 9.87 -20.53
N ASP A 201 -12.40 9.55 -21.82
CA ASP A 201 -12.81 8.23 -22.31
C ASP A 201 -11.77 7.20 -21.89
N GLU A 202 -12.22 6.18 -21.15
CA GLU A 202 -11.35 5.14 -20.60
C GLU A 202 -11.31 3.94 -21.57
N PRO A 203 -10.17 3.69 -22.23
CA PRO A 203 -10.06 2.61 -23.20
C PRO A 203 -10.20 1.23 -22.53
N SER A 204 -11.10 0.40 -23.06
CA SER A 204 -11.38 -0.94 -22.52
C SER A 204 -10.18 -1.88 -22.59
N GLY A 205 -9.33 -1.76 -23.62
CA GLY A 205 -8.07 -2.49 -23.74
C GLY A 205 -7.07 -2.12 -22.64
N SER A 206 -7.00 -0.84 -22.27
CA SER A 206 -6.15 -0.37 -21.16
C SER A 206 -6.64 -0.90 -19.81
N TRP A 207 -7.95 -0.92 -19.58
CA TRP A 207 -8.55 -1.65 -18.45
C TRP A 207 -8.19 -3.13 -18.47
N GLY A 208 -8.22 -3.77 -19.64
CA GLY A 208 -7.78 -5.16 -19.83
C GLY A 208 -6.34 -5.40 -19.34
N ILE A 209 -5.40 -4.51 -19.66
CA ILE A 209 -4.01 -4.59 -19.17
C ILE A 209 -3.96 -4.47 -17.64
N ILE A 210 -4.69 -3.51 -17.08
CA ILE A 210 -4.76 -3.29 -15.62
C ILE A 210 -5.32 -4.55 -14.92
N LEU A 211 -6.32 -5.19 -15.50
CA LEU A 211 -6.97 -6.43 -15.00
C LEU A 211 -6.07 -7.67 -15.08
N LEU A 212 -5.09 -7.69 -15.98
CA LEU A 212 -4.09 -8.76 -16.01
C LEU A 212 -3.10 -8.66 -14.84
N GLY A 213 -2.87 -7.44 -14.33
CA GLY A 213 -2.02 -7.16 -13.17
C GLY A 213 -2.21 -8.12 -11.98
N PRO A 214 -3.41 -8.22 -11.37
CA PRO A 214 -3.67 -9.10 -10.23
C PRO A 214 -3.50 -10.59 -10.55
N ILE A 215 -3.85 -11.02 -11.77
CA ILE A 215 -3.71 -12.42 -12.22
C ILE A 215 -2.24 -12.82 -12.25
N PHE A 216 -1.39 -12.01 -12.88
CA PHE A 216 0.04 -12.29 -12.97
C PHE A 216 0.78 -12.03 -11.65
N SER A 217 0.31 -11.08 -10.84
CA SER A 217 0.77 -10.89 -9.46
C SER A 217 0.51 -12.16 -8.65
N LEU A 218 -0.69 -12.74 -8.71
CA LEU A 218 -0.99 -14.02 -8.06
C LEU A 218 -0.11 -15.16 -8.58
N ALA A 219 0.13 -15.25 -9.89
CA ALA A 219 1.06 -16.24 -10.46
C ALA A 219 2.48 -16.06 -9.89
N GLY A 220 2.97 -14.82 -9.80
CA GLY A 220 4.26 -14.49 -9.19
C GLY A 220 4.35 -14.91 -7.72
N LEU A 221 3.29 -14.68 -6.94
CA LEU A 221 3.19 -15.13 -5.55
C LEU A 221 3.28 -16.66 -5.43
N LEU A 222 2.61 -17.39 -6.32
CA LEU A 222 2.68 -18.85 -6.37
C LEU A 222 4.10 -19.33 -6.69
N PHE A 223 4.81 -18.67 -7.61
CA PHE A 223 6.22 -18.97 -7.88
C PHE A 223 7.11 -18.73 -6.67
N LEU A 224 6.97 -17.58 -5.99
CA LEU A 224 7.72 -17.28 -4.77
C LEU A 224 7.43 -18.30 -3.66
N ARG A 225 6.16 -18.66 -3.45
CA ARG A 225 5.77 -19.69 -2.47
C ARG A 225 6.38 -21.05 -2.78
N ALA A 226 6.32 -21.46 -4.05
CA ALA A 226 6.88 -22.73 -4.49
C ALA A 226 8.40 -22.77 -4.29
N SER A 227 9.09 -21.67 -4.61
CA SER A 227 10.54 -21.54 -4.41
C SER A 227 10.93 -21.59 -2.92
N MET A 228 10.23 -20.87 -2.04
CA MET A 228 10.49 -20.92 -0.61
C MET A 228 10.29 -22.31 -0.01
N LYS A 229 9.17 -22.98 -0.35
CA LYS A 229 8.88 -24.33 0.15
C LYS A 229 9.92 -25.34 -0.33
N GLN A 230 10.50 -25.11 -1.51
CA GLN A 230 11.58 -25.92 -2.04
C GLN A 230 12.88 -25.68 -1.25
N ASN A 231 13.30 -24.43 -1.05
CA ASN A 231 14.49 -24.13 -0.26
C ASN A 231 14.37 -24.70 1.16
N GLN A 232 13.22 -24.57 1.82
CA GLN A 232 12.97 -25.16 3.14
C GLN A 232 13.16 -26.69 3.17
N ARG A 233 12.73 -27.40 2.12
CA ARG A 233 12.91 -28.86 2.00
C ARG A 233 14.35 -29.27 1.68
N GLU A 234 15.07 -28.44 0.94
CA GLU A 234 16.49 -28.67 0.62
C GLU A 234 17.42 -28.33 1.80
N GLU A 235 16.96 -27.47 2.72
CA GLU A 235 17.69 -27.03 3.92
C GLU A 235 17.28 -27.78 5.21
N GLU A 236 16.30 -28.69 5.17
CA GLU A 236 15.97 -29.59 6.30
C GLU A 236 17.21 -30.37 6.77
N GLY A 237 17.75 -30.00 7.93
CA GLY A 237 18.95 -30.61 8.54
C GLY A 237 20.25 -29.81 8.44
N LYS A 238 20.25 -28.60 7.86
CA LYS A 238 21.40 -27.67 7.86
C LYS A 238 20.98 -26.30 8.40
N VAL A 239 21.52 -25.89 9.54
CA VAL A 239 21.35 -24.53 10.07
C VAL A 239 22.20 -23.59 9.24
N ILE A 240 21.60 -22.93 8.25
CA ILE A 240 22.24 -21.85 7.49
C ILE A 240 21.41 -20.59 7.68
N TYR A 241 22.06 -19.54 8.20
CA TYR A 241 21.53 -18.19 8.23
C TYR A 241 21.72 -17.54 6.85
N GLY A 242 20.66 -17.00 6.25
CA GLY A 242 20.77 -15.98 5.19
C GLY A 242 20.40 -16.32 3.73
N THR A 243 19.78 -17.46 3.40
CA THR A 243 19.51 -17.81 1.97
C THR A 243 18.08 -18.22 1.60
N LEU A 244 17.10 -18.03 2.49
CA LEU A 244 15.70 -18.11 2.07
C LEU A 244 15.31 -16.78 1.41
N PRO A 245 14.55 -16.76 0.29
CA PRO A 245 13.75 -15.59 -0.05
C PRO A 245 13.03 -15.22 1.24
N SER A 246 13.38 -14.07 1.83
CA SER A 246 13.05 -13.83 3.22
C SER A 246 11.54 -14.00 3.38
N ARG A 247 11.10 -14.73 4.39
CA ARG A 247 9.67 -14.88 4.70
C ARG A 247 8.95 -13.53 4.64
N SER A 248 9.64 -12.47 5.02
CA SER A 248 9.26 -11.06 4.89
C SER A 248 9.01 -10.60 3.44
N LEU A 249 9.86 -10.93 2.47
CA LEU A 249 9.62 -10.65 1.03
C LEU A 249 8.32 -11.30 0.53
N TYR A 250 8.09 -12.57 0.87
CA TYR A 250 6.84 -13.25 0.51
C TYR A 250 5.62 -12.62 1.19
N ILE A 251 5.72 -12.26 2.48
CA ILE A 251 4.64 -11.59 3.20
C ILE A 251 4.31 -10.23 2.57
N GLY A 252 5.34 -9.44 2.19
CA GLY A 252 5.15 -8.17 1.49
C GLY A 252 4.41 -8.34 0.16
N PHE A 253 4.86 -9.29 -0.65
CA PHE A 253 4.25 -9.58 -1.95
C PHE A 253 2.82 -10.15 -1.79
N LEU A 254 2.57 -10.99 -0.79
CA LEU A 254 1.24 -11.48 -0.43
C LEU A 254 0.29 -10.33 -0.06
N GLY A 255 0.76 -9.38 0.77
CA GLY A 255 0.00 -8.19 1.14
C GLY A 255 -0.40 -7.36 -0.07
N LYS A 256 0.53 -7.16 -1.03
CA LYS A 256 0.23 -6.52 -2.31
C LYS A 256 -0.88 -7.25 -3.07
N VAL A 257 -0.76 -8.55 -3.26
CA VAL A 257 -1.74 -9.36 -4.01
C VAL A 257 -3.12 -9.27 -3.36
N ILE A 258 -3.20 -9.38 -2.03
CA ILE A 258 -4.45 -9.23 -1.29
C ILE A 258 -5.04 -7.84 -1.53
N GLY A 259 -4.25 -6.77 -1.40
CA GLY A 259 -4.72 -5.41 -1.66
C GLY A 259 -5.24 -5.22 -3.08
N GLN A 260 -4.51 -5.72 -4.09
CA GLN A 260 -4.95 -5.68 -5.48
C GLN A 260 -6.26 -6.43 -5.69
N LEU A 261 -6.38 -7.66 -5.17
CA LEU A 261 -7.62 -8.44 -5.27
C LEU A 261 -8.80 -7.72 -4.60
N VAL A 262 -8.60 -7.13 -3.42
CA VAL A 262 -9.64 -6.35 -2.73
C VAL A 262 -10.06 -5.14 -3.57
N PHE A 263 -9.11 -4.40 -4.14
CA PHE A 263 -9.38 -3.28 -5.04
C PHE A 263 -10.25 -3.73 -6.22
N PHE A 264 -9.88 -4.80 -6.93
CA PHE A 264 -10.64 -5.29 -8.07
C PHE A 264 -12.00 -5.89 -7.69
N ILE A 265 -12.13 -6.53 -6.53
CA ILE A 265 -13.44 -6.97 -6.03
C ILE A 265 -14.35 -5.76 -5.81
N ILE A 266 -13.83 -4.67 -5.23
CA ILE A 266 -14.60 -3.45 -5.04
C ILE A 266 -15.02 -2.86 -6.40
N VAL A 267 -14.08 -2.72 -7.33
CA VAL A 267 -14.31 -2.03 -8.63
C VAL A 267 -15.11 -2.86 -9.63
N LEU A 268 -14.96 -4.19 -9.65
CA LEU A 268 -15.63 -5.06 -10.63
C LEU A 268 -16.90 -5.74 -10.11
N ALA A 269 -17.03 -5.94 -8.80
CA ALA A 269 -18.18 -6.62 -8.23
C ALA A 269 -19.03 -5.67 -7.40
N ILE A 270 -18.46 -5.01 -6.39
CA ILE A 270 -19.24 -4.22 -5.43
C ILE A 270 -19.81 -2.96 -6.10
N LEU A 271 -18.95 -2.10 -6.66
CA LEU A 271 -19.38 -0.83 -7.25
C LEU A 271 -20.35 -1.03 -8.42
N PRO A 272 -20.15 -1.96 -9.36
CA PRO A 272 -21.12 -2.17 -10.43
C PRO A 272 -22.45 -2.71 -9.91
N THR A 273 -22.44 -3.62 -8.92
CA THR A 273 -23.68 -4.11 -8.29
C THR A 273 -24.46 -2.97 -7.63
N LEU A 274 -23.75 -2.01 -7.03
CA LEU A 274 -24.37 -0.82 -6.44
C LEU A 274 -24.77 0.21 -7.52
N ASN A 275 -24.04 0.32 -8.63
CA ASN A 275 -24.28 1.26 -9.73
C ASN A 275 -25.24 0.69 -10.81
N GLY A 276 -26.23 -0.11 -10.41
CA GLY A 276 -27.25 -0.61 -11.34
C GLY A 276 -26.75 -1.66 -12.36
N GLY A 277 -25.62 -2.31 -12.10
CA GLY A 277 -25.00 -3.32 -12.96
C GLY A 277 -24.00 -2.76 -13.98
N ILE A 278 -23.76 -1.45 -13.97
CA ILE A 278 -22.83 -0.78 -14.91
C ILE A 278 -21.47 -0.58 -14.22
N PHE A 279 -20.38 -0.82 -14.95
CA PHE A 279 -19.03 -0.58 -14.46
C PHE A 279 -18.87 0.87 -13.97
N PHE A 280 -18.20 1.06 -12.82
CA PHE A 280 -18.04 2.39 -12.21
C PHE A 280 -16.65 2.94 -12.54
N GLU A 281 -16.61 3.98 -13.35
CA GLU A 281 -15.39 4.63 -13.88
C GLU A 281 -15.04 5.92 -13.11
N PHE A 282 -13.91 6.55 -13.44
CA PHE A 282 -13.59 7.86 -12.84
C PHE A 282 -14.64 8.92 -13.17
N ALA A 283 -15.22 8.85 -14.37
CA ALA A 283 -16.26 9.79 -14.81
C ALA A 283 -17.55 9.66 -13.98
N ASP A 284 -17.93 8.45 -13.56
CA ASP A 284 -19.12 8.23 -12.73
C ASP A 284 -19.01 8.92 -11.37
N SER A 285 -17.79 9.05 -10.83
CA SER A 285 -17.54 9.76 -9.58
C SER A 285 -17.97 11.24 -9.65
N ILE A 286 -17.92 11.86 -10.84
CA ILE A 286 -18.36 13.24 -11.06
C ILE A 286 -19.90 13.31 -11.00
N ARG A 287 -20.59 12.39 -11.70
CA ARG A 287 -22.06 12.32 -11.71
C ARG A 287 -22.63 12.17 -10.29
N VAL A 288 -22.13 11.21 -9.52
CA VAL A 288 -22.63 10.94 -8.16
C VAL A 288 -22.25 12.03 -7.15
N GLN A 289 -21.20 12.80 -7.40
CA GLN A 289 -20.77 13.89 -6.53
C GLN A 289 -21.51 15.20 -6.81
N TYR A 290 -21.76 15.53 -8.07
CA TYR A 290 -22.21 16.87 -8.48
C TYR A 290 -23.63 16.93 -9.07
N GLY A 291 -24.36 15.81 -9.10
CA GLY A 291 -25.77 15.80 -9.51
C GLY A 291 -26.63 16.82 -8.75
N ALA A 292 -27.79 17.16 -9.31
CA ALA A 292 -28.68 18.20 -8.78
C ALA A 292 -29.07 18.00 -7.31
N ASN A 293 -29.29 16.76 -6.87
CA ASN A 293 -29.58 16.38 -5.48
C ASN A 293 -28.98 14.99 -5.18
N PRO A 294 -27.68 14.89 -4.84
CA PRO A 294 -27.04 13.60 -4.63
C PRO A 294 -27.64 12.91 -3.41
N THR A 295 -28.20 11.72 -3.65
CA THR A 295 -28.83 10.88 -2.63
C THR A 295 -27.78 10.33 -1.65
N THR A 296 -28.23 9.85 -0.48
CA THR A 296 -27.35 9.16 0.48
C THR A 296 -26.61 7.98 -0.16
N PHE A 297 -27.27 7.31 -1.10
CA PHE A 297 -26.69 6.21 -1.84
C PHE A 297 -25.55 6.65 -2.77
N GLU A 298 -25.73 7.75 -3.51
CA GLU A 298 -24.69 8.32 -4.38
C GLU A 298 -23.49 8.84 -3.59
N ARG A 299 -23.72 9.42 -2.41
CA ARG A 299 -22.65 9.79 -1.48
C ARG A 299 -21.89 8.58 -0.96
N ALA A 300 -22.57 7.48 -0.67
CA ALA A 300 -21.93 6.22 -0.28
C ALA A 300 -21.11 5.62 -1.44
N LEU A 301 -21.60 5.65 -2.67
CA LEU A 301 -20.86 5.26 -3.87
C LEU A 301 -19.59 6.11 -4.04
N TYR A 302 -19.70 7.43 -3.92
CA TYR A 302 -18.57 8.35 -3.98
C TYR A 302 -17.53 8.04 -2.89
N PHE A 303 -17.97 7.77 -1.66
CA PHE A 303 -17.09 7.37 -0.56
C PHE A 303 -16.37 6.05 -0.85
N ILE A 304 -17.10 5.00 -1.26
CA ILE A 304 -16.53 3.67 -1.57
C ILE A 304 -15.52 3.78 -2.72
N TRP A 305 -15.85 4.55 -3.77
CA TRP A 305 -14.93 4.81 -4.88
C TRP A 305 -13.63 5.44 -4.39
N ASN A 306 -13.71 6.58 -3.70
CA ASN A 306 -12.52 7.28 -3.19
C ASN A 306 -11.72 6.38 -2.24
N PHE A 307 -12.40 5.62 -1.37
CA PHE A 307 -11.74 4.69 -0.47
C PHE A 307 -11.01 3.58 -1.22
N SER A 308 -11.57 3.06 -2.32
CA SER A 308 -10.90 2.03 -3.12
C SER A 308 -9.55 2.52 -3.68
N LEU A 309 -9.45 3.82 -3.99
CA LEU A 309 -8.26 4.42 -4.59
C LEU A 309 -7.01 4.36 -3.70
N ILE A 310 -7.16 4.32 -2.36
CA ILE A 310 -6.04 4.21 -1.41
C ILE A 310 -5.44 2.81 -1.36
N ILE A 311 -6.21 1.79 -1.76
CA ILE A 311 -5.86 0.38 -1.54
C ILE A 311 -4.58 0.03 -2.29
N THR A 312 -4.48 0.43 -3.57
CA THR A 312 -3.32 0.12 -4.41
C THR A 312 -2.02 0.75 -3.88
N PRO A 313 -1.94 2.07 -3.62
CA PRO A 313 -0.76 2.68 -3.00
C PRO A 313 -0.44 2.09 -1.62
N ALA A 314 -1.45 1.78 -0.80
CA ALA A 314 -1.25 1.21 0.53
C ALA A 314 -0.66 -0.20 0.46
N ALA A 315 -1.14 -1.02 -0.48
CA ALA A 315 -0.68 -2.39 -0.67
C ALA A 315 0.79 -2.43 -1.17
N ILE A 316 1.17 -1.50 -2.05
CA ILE A 316 2.55 -1.35 -2.53
C ILE A 316 3.45 -0.75 -1.43
N GLY A 317 2.95 0.23 -0.66
CA GLY A 317 3.66 0.76 0.50
C GLY A 317 3.90 -0.30 1.58
N PHE A 318 2.97 -1.24 1.77
CA PHE A 318 3.17 -2.40 2.65
C PHE A 318 4.26 -3.33 2.14
N GLU A 319 4.29 -3.64 0.83
CA GLU A 319 5.38 -4.41 0.22
C GLU A 319 6.74 -3.72 0.46
N ALA A 320 6.81 -2.39 0.29
CA ALA A 320 7.99 -1.57 0.57
C ALA A 320 8.47 -1.73 2.02
N LEU A 321 7.55 -1.61 2.97
CA LEU A 321 7.83 -1.75 4.41
C LEU A 321 8.37 -3.15 4.74
N MET A 322 7.78 -4.19 4.17
CA MET A 322 8.24 -5.57 4.37
C MET A 322 9.61 -5.82 3.73
N PHE A 323 9.91 -5.15 2.61
CA PHE A 323 11.22 -5.20 1.96
C PHE A 323 12.31 -4.51 2.80
N VAL A 324 11.98 -3.36 3.40
CA VAL A 324 12.86 -2.68 4.36
C VAL A 324 13.13 -3.56 5.56
N HIS A 325 12.09 -4.13 6.16
CA HIS A 325 12.22 -5.06 7.28
C HIS A 325 13.10 -6.26 6.90
N ALA A 326 12.90 -6.85 5.71
CA ALA A 326 13.75 -7.93 5.20
C ALA A 326 15.24 -7.53 5.07
N SER A 327 15.52 -6.30 4.65
CA SER A 327 16.90 -5.83 4.39
C SER A 327 17.61 -5.42 5.68
N LEU A 328 16.87 -4.92 6.67
CA LEU A 328 17.40 -4.50 7.97
C LEU A 328 17.56 -5.66 8.95
N LYS A 329 16.81 -6.76 8.72
CA LYS A 329 16.88 -8.01 9.48
C LYS A 329 18.31 -8.49 9.74
N ASP A 330 19.20 -8.36 8.76
CA ASP A 330 20.57 -8.88 8.84
C ASP A 330 21.62 -7.82 9.22
N THR A 331 21.25 -6.54 9.38
CA THR A 331 22.22 -5.43 9.44
C THR A 331 22.10 -4.48 10.63
N VAL A 332 20.92 -4.29 11.23
CA VAL A 332 20.76 -3.32 12.33
C VAL A 332 19.81 -3.84 13.41
N PHE A 333 20.37 -4.22 14.56
CA PHE A 333 19.62 -4.69 15.72
C PHE A 333 18.66 -3.61 16.26
N GLY A 334 17.46 -4.01 16.71
CA GLY A 334 16.50 -3.14 17.39
C GLY A 334 15.48 -2.40 16.51
N ILE A 335 15.64 -2.38 15.18
CA ILE A 335 14.70 -1.70 14.27
C ILE A 335 13.33 -2.38 14.24
N ASP A 336 13.24 -3.69 14.37
CA ASP A 336 11.97 -4.42 14.24
C ASP A 336 10.93 -4.02 15.29
N SER A 337 11.36 -3.69 16.51
CA SER A 337 10.45 -3.19 17.55
C SER A 337 9.90 -1.79 17.23
N ASN A 338 10.73 -0.93 16.64
CA ASN A 338 10.36 0.43 16.23
C ASN A 338 9.51 0.42 14.95
N LEU A 339 9.81 -0.47 14.01
CA LEU A 339 9.05 -0.68 12.79
C LEU A 339 7.67 -1.26 13.11
N ARG A 340 7.59 -2.20 14.04
CA ARG A 340 6.32 -2.74 14.57
C ARG A 340 5.49 -1.66 15.27
N LYS A 341 6.09 -0.90 16.20
CA LYS A 341 5.41 0.23 16.87
C LYS A 341 4.90 1.26 15.85
N THR A 342 5.72 1.61 14.86
CA THR A 342 5.34 2.54 13.79
C THR A 342 4.20 1.99 12.96
N PHE A 343 4.24 0.71 12.57
CA PHE A 343 3.17 0.04 11.84
C PHE A 343 1.86 0.02 12.64
N THR A 344 1.89 -0.41 13.91
CA THR A 344 0.73 -0.42 14.80
C THR A 344 0.13 0.98 14.94
N ASN A 345 0.96 2.00 15.21
CA ASN A 345 0.49 3.37 15.34
C ASN A 345 -0.11 3.90 14.04
N THR A 346 0.52 3.61 12.90
CA THR A 346 0.03 4.03 11.58
C THR A 346 -1.31 3.38 11.26
N MET A 347 -1.47 2.08 11.54
CA MET A 347 -2.75 1.37 11.38
C MET A 347 -3.82 1.95 12.29
N PHE A 348 -3.51 2.23 13.56
CA PHE A 348 -4.43 2.86 14.50
C PHE A 348 -4.89 4.24 14.00
N THR A 349 -3.95 5.10 13.60
CA THR A 349 -4.25 6.43 13.06
C THR A 349 -5.04 6.35 11.76
N GLY A 350 -4.68 5.44 10.85
CA GLY A 350 -5.37 5.24 9.57
C GLY A 350 -6.82 4.79 9.77
N ILE A 351 -7.05 3.73 10.55
CA ILE A 351 -8.40 3.26 10.91
C ILE A 351 -9.19 4.39 11.58
N GLY A 352 -8.52 5.16 12.46
CA GLY A 352 -9.13 6.31 13.13
C GLY A 352 -9.61 7.38 12.15
N ALA A 353 -8.73 7.82 11.25
CA ALA A 353 -9.03 8.84 10.24
C ALA A 353 -10.17 8.40 9.30
N ILE A 354 -10.13 7.15 8.82
CA ILE A 354 -11.17 6.58 7.96
C ILE A 354 -12.51 6.55 8.69
N SER A 355 -12.51 6.12 9.96
CA SER A 355 -13.72 6.09 10.79
C SER A 355 -14.30 7.48 11.00
N VAL A 356 -13.44 8.49 11.21
CA VAL A 356 -13.85 9.90 11.33
C VAL A 356 -14.55 10.37 10.05
N VAL A 357 -13.97 10.15 8.88
CA VAL A 357 -14.58 10.56 7.61
C VAL A 357 -15.91 9.84 7.38
N PHE A 358 -15.94 8.51 7.55
CA PHE A 358 -17.14 7.69 7.34
C PHE A 358 -18.30 8.10 8.25
N VAL A 359 -18.05 8.24 9.56
CA VAL A 359 -19.09 8.62 10.52
C VAL A 359 -19.49 10.08 10.35
N SER A 360 -18.57 10.97 9.95
CA SER A 360 -18.92 12.36 9.64
C SER A 360 -19.87 12.43 8.45
N GLU A 361 -19.61 11.68 7.39
CA GLU A 361 -20.51 11.62 6.23
C GLU A 361 -21.85 10.99 6.61
N ALA A 362 -21.85 9.92 7.40
CA ALA A 362 -23.08 9.30 7.87
C ALA A 362 -23.93 10.27 8.72
N MET A 363 -23.31 11.05 9.62
CA MET A 363 -24.02 11.99 10.49
C MET A 363 -24.45 13.27 9.77
N GLU A 364 -23.71 13.73 8.75
CA GLU A 364 -24.17 14.79 7.86
C GLU A 364 -25.49 14.38 7.20
N ASN A 365 -25.60 13.12 6.77
CA ASN A 365 -26.80 12.62 6.10
C ASN A 365 -27.99 12.37 7.06
N VAL A 366 -27.76 12.02 8.32
CA VAL A 366 -28.84 11.72 9.28
C VAL A 366 -29.31 12.98 10.02
N VAL A 367 -28.37 13.83 10.42
CA VAL A 367 -28.62 14.94 11.37
C VAL A 367 -28.34 16.31 10.72
N GLY A 368 -27.75 16.36 9.52
CA GLY A 368 -27.34 17.62 8.88
C GLY A 368 -26.11 18.27 9.52
N TYR A 369 -25.38 17.52 10.37
CA TYR A 369 -24.21 18.03 11.07
C TYR A 369 -23.12 16.96 11.23
N GLY A 370 -22.31 16.79 10.18
CA GLY A 370 -21.29 15.76 10.07
C GLY A 370 -20.12 15.93 11.03
N MET A 371 -19.81 17.17 11.44
CA MET A 371 -18.75 17.42 12.42
C MET A 371 -19.03 16.73 13.76
N LEU A 372 -20.29 16.59 14.16
CA LEU A 372 -20.67 15.85 15.37
C LEU A 372 -20.35 14.36 15.25
N GLY A 373 -20.52 13.77 14.06
CA GLY A 373 -20.08 12.40 13.81
C GLY A 373 -18.58 12.22 14.02
N GLY A 374 -17.78 13.11 13.45
CA GLY A 374 -16.32 13.10 13.61
C GLY A 374 -15.86 13.25 15.05
N VAL A 375 -16.48 14.16 15.83
CA VAL A 375 -16.16 14.36 17.26
C VAL A 375 -16.54 13.14 18.10
N VAL A 376 -17.73 12.57 17.88
CA VAL A 376 -18.22 11.40 18.64
C VAL A 376 -17.34 10.19 18.39
N ILE A 377 -17.05 9.86 17.13
CA ILE A 377 -16.20 8.71 16.81
C ILE A 377 -14.76 8.95 17.23
N GLY A 378 -14.25 10.18 17.07
CA GLY A 378 -12.91 10.57 17.52
C GLY A 378 -12.74 10.35 19.03
N ALA A 379 -13.69 10.82 19.84
CA ALA A 379 -13.71 10.58 21.29
C ALA A 379 -13.78 9.08 21.60
N THR A 380 -14.65 8.34 20.91
CA THR A 380 -14.81 6.89 21.08
C THR A 380 -13.50 6.14 20.84
N ILE A 381 -12.78 6.49 19.76
CA ILE A 381 -11.50 5.86 19.40
C ILE A 381 -10.40 6.20 20.41
N ILE A 382 -10.40 7.41 20.97
CA ILE A 382 -9.47 7.79 22.05
C ILE A 382 -9.73 6.95 23.30
N PHE A 383 -10.99 6.76 23.71
CA PHE A 383 -11.35 5.92 24.86
C PHE A 383 -11.06 4.43 24.60
N ALA A 384 -11.35 3.94 23.40
CA ALA A 384 -11.10 2.56 22.97
C ALA A 384 -9.65 2.32 22.49
N ARG A 385 -8.73 3.26 22.71
CA ARG A 385 -7.35 3.18 22.19
C ARG A 385 -6.64 1.89 22.59
N ARG A 386 -6.68 1.52 23.88
CA ARG A 386 -5.99 0.34 24.41
C ARG A 386 -6.47 -0.97 23.75
N PRO A 387 -7.78 -1.30 23.72
CA PRO A 387 -8.22 -2.54 23.09
C PRO A 387 -7.97 -2.57 21.58
N ILE A 388 -8.10 -1.43 20.88
CA ILE A 388 -7.82 -1.38 19.43
C ILE A 388 -6.34 -1.65 19.15
N ILE A 389 -5.43 -0.99 19.89
CA ILE A 389 -3.99 -1.22 19.75
C ILE A 389 -3.63 -2.68 20.05
N ALA A 390 -4.22 -3.30 21.07
CA ALA A 390 -3.97 -4.71 21.38
C ALA A 390 -4.34 -5.67 20.23
N ILE A 391 -5.46 -5.41 19.54
CA ILE A 391 -5.86 -6.18 18.36
C ILE A 391 -4.86 -5.97 17.21
N ILE A 392 -4.49 -4.72 16.95
CA ILE A 392 -3.51 -4.38 15.90
C ILE A 392 -2.16 -5.00 16.20
N ASP A 393 -1.70 -4.98 17.46
CA ASP A 393 -0.45 -5.62 17.89
C ASP A 393 -0.48 -7.14 17.73
N GLY A 394 -1.64 -7.78 17.96
CA GLY A 394 -1.84 -9.20 17.67
C GLY A 394 -1.65 -9.55 16.19
N ILE A 395 -2.11 -8.68 15.28
CA ILE A 395 -1.89 -8.84 13.83
C ILE A 395 -0.44 -8.50 13.48
N SER A 396 0.07 -7.39 13.98
CA SER A 396 1.40 -6.88 13.69
C SER A 396 2.50 -7.82 14.15
N SER A 397 2.35 -8.49 15.30
CA SER A 397 3.31 -9.48 15.81
C SER A 397 3.39 -10.75 14.97
N ARG A 398 2.32 -11.10 14.25
CA ARG A 398 2.30 -12.22 13.29
C ARG A 398 2.95 -11.85 11.95
N LEU A 399 2.83 -10.60 11.54
CA LEU A 399 3.38 -10.08 10.29
C LEU A 399 4.85 -9.69 10.41
N ILE A 400 5.21 -9.02 11.51
CA ILE A 400 6.54 -8.52 11.86
C ILE A 400 6.85 -9.05 13.28
N PRO A 401 7.29 -10.32 13.39
CA PRO A 401 7.71 -10.86 14.67
C PRO A 401 8.92 -10.08 15.19
N GLU A 402 8.94 -9.79 16.50
CA GLU A 402 10.16 -9.29 17.14
C GLU A 402 11.16 -10.43 17.19
N GLU A 403 12.22 -10.34 16.39
CA GLU A 403 13.35 -11.27 16.49
C GLU A 403 14.34 -10.75 17.52
N TYR A 404 14.85 -11.69 18.32
CA TYR A 404 15.94 -11.44 19.25
C TYR A 404 17.27 -11.45 18.48
N SER A 405 18.18 -10.52 18.78
CA SER A 405 19.55 -10.58 18.21
C SER A 405 20.25 -11.89 18.60
N VAL A 406 21.34 -12.27 17.91
CA VAL A 406 22.12 -13.46 18.31
C VAL A 406 22.66 -13.33 19.74
N GLY A 407 23.01 -12.11 20.17
CA GLY A 407 23.40 -11.80 21.54
C GLY A 407 22.22 -11.90 22.51
N GLU A 408 21.04 -11.41 22.14
CA GLU A 408 19.82 -11.51 22.94
C GLU A 408 19.33 -12.96 23.06
N LEU A 409 19.46 -13.79 22.01
CA LEU A 409 19.13 -15.21 22.05
C LEU A 409 20.07 -15.96 22.99
N LYS A 410 21.39 -15.73 22.88
CA LYS A 410 22.38 -16.32 23.79
C LYS A 410 22.20 -15.84 25.22
N TYR A 411 21.85 -14.56 25.40
CA TYR A 411 21.48 -14.02 26.71
C TYR A 411 20.24 -14.71 27.26
N LEU A 412 19.18 -14.82 26.45
CA LEU A 412 17.92 -15.44 26.87
C LEU A 412 18.06 -16.93 27.15
N GLU A 413 18.94 -17.64 26.43
CA GLU A 413 19.29 -19.04 26.71
C GLU A 413 19.99 -19.15 28.08
N ALA A 414 20.99 -18.31 28.34
CA ALA A 414 21.65 -18.26 29.65
C ALA A 414 20.65 -17.86 30.75
N TYR A 415 19.85 -16.82 30.54
CA TYR A 415 18.82 -16.35 31.46
C TYR A 415 17.76 -17.42 31.75
N ALA A 416 17.36 -18.20 30.74
CA ALA A 416 16.46 -19.34 30.87
C ALA A 416 17.04 -20.46 31.73
N GLU A 417 18.31 -20.81 31.54
CA GLU A 417 19.02 -21.79 32.36
C GLU A 417 19.18 -21.32 33.80
N THR A 418 19.45 -20.02 33.99
CA THR A 418 19.70 -19.41 35.31
C THR A 418 18.43 -19.28 36.16
N ILE A 419 17.24 -19.31 35.56
CA ILE A 419 15.95 -19.12 36.26
C ILE A 419 15.17 -20.44 36.36
N GLN A 420 15.76 -21.58 36.00
CA GLN A 420 15.09 -22.88 36.08
C GLN A 420 14.57 -23.23 37.47
N ASP A 421 15.28 -22.80 38.52
CA ASP A 421 14.92 -23.01 39.92
C ASP A 421 14.07 -21.87 40.52
N LEU A 422 13.68 -20.88 39.70
CA LEU A 422 12.90 -19.70 40.08
C LEU A 422 13.53 -18.83 41.18
N VAL A 423 14.84 -18.96 41.39
CA VAL A 423 15.63 -18.13 42.31
C VAL A 423 16.74 -17.46 41.51
N LEU A 424 16.98 -16.17 41.75
CA LEU A 424 18.08 -15.44 41.11
C LEU A 424 19.06 -14.96 42.18
N THR A 425 20.24 -15.56 42.23
CA THR A 425 21.29 -15.15 43.19
C THR A 425 21.99 -13.86 42.74
N GLU A 426 22.62 -13.14 43.67
CA GLU A 426 23.40 -11.93 43.34
C GLU A 426 24.57 -12.23 42.38
N ARG A 427 25.16 -13.43 42.47
CA ARG A 427 26.21 -13.87 41.56
C ARG A 427 25.70 -14.09 40.14
N GLU A 428 24.54 -14.73 39.99
CA GLU A 428 23.88 -14.97 38.70
C GLU A 428 23.41 -13.68 38.05
N LYS A 429 22.85 -12.76 38.85
CA LYS A 429 22.48 -11.42 38.42
C LYS A 429 23.69 -10.63 37.90
N SER A 430 24.83 -10.71 38.58
CA SER A 430 26.09 -10.11 38.13
C SER A 430 26.61 -10.75 36.84
N LEU A 431 26.52 -12.08 36.71
CA LEU A 431 26.87 -12.83 35.49
C LEU A 431 26.01 -12.45 34.29
N LEU A 432 24.69 -12.38 34.47
CA LEU A 432 23.73 -11.96 33.46
C LEU A 432 23.98 -10.49 33.05
N ALA A 433 24.22 -9.60 34.02
CA ALA A 433 24.57 -8.20 33.72
C ALA A 433 25.85 -8.10 32.87
N ASN A 434 26.87 -8.91 33.16
CA ASN A 434 28.10 -8.94 32.38
C ASN A 434 27.90 -9.54 30.98
N LEU A 435 27.06 -10.57 30.84
CA LEU A 435 26.64 -11.14 29.56
C LEU A 435 25.88 -10.11 28.70
N ALA A 436 24.97 -9.36 29.31
CA ALA A 436 24.23 -8.29 28.64
C ALA A 436 25.17 -7.19 28.13
N ILE A 437 26.16 -6.79 28.94
CA ILE A 437 27.20 -5.84 28.53
C ILE A 437 28.05 -6.42 27.39
N ALA A 438 28.46 -7.69 27.49
CA ALA A 438 29.29 -8.36 26.48
C ALA A 438 28.57 -8.54 25.13
N TYR A 439 27.24 -8.64 25.15
CA TYR A 439 26.40 -8.71 23.95
C TYR A 439 25.82 -7.35 23.53
N GLU A 440 26.28 -6.24 24.12
CA GLU A 440 25.86 -4.87 23.80
C GLU A 440 24.34 -4.66 23.91
N ILE A 441 23.70 -5.34 24.87
CA ILE A 441 22.27 -5.22 25.14
C ILE A 441 22.03 -4.00 26.03
N ASP A 442 21.31 -3.01 25.50
CA ASP A 442 20.91 -1.83 26.25
C ASP A 442 20.03 -2.18 27.48
N LYS A 443 20.12 -1.40 28.57
CA LYS A 443 19.39 -1.67 29.83
C LYS A 443 17.87 -1.67 29.65
N ASP A 444 17.33 -0.77 28.84
CA ASP A 444 15.88 -0.71 28.59
C ASP A 444 15.42 -1.91 27.75
N ARG A 445 16.29 -2.38 26.84
CA ARG A 445 16.06 -3.58 26.03
C ARG A 445 16.16 -4.86 26.87
N LEU A 446 17.14 -4.94 27.77
CA LEU A 446 17.34 -6.05 28.70
C LEU A 446 16.10 -6.26 29.59
N ALA A 447 15.60 -5.19 30.20
CA ALA A 447 14.41 -5.26 31.04
C ALA A 447 13.17 -5.71 30.25
N MET A 448 13.07 -5.31 28.98
CA MET A 448 11.97 -5.70 28.09
C MET A 448 12.02 -7.20 27.75
N ILE A 449 13.19 -7.73 27.34
CA ILE A 449 13.30 -9.14 26.91
C ILE A 449 13.12 -10.10 28.08
N GLU A 450 13.64 -9.77 29.27
CA GLU A 450 13.44 -10.58 30.47
C GLU A 450 11.99 -10.57 30.95
N LYS A 451 11.35 -9.40 30.94
CA LYS A 451 9.93 -9.27 31.30
C LYS A 451 9.08 -10.14 30.38
N LYS A 452 9.35 -10.10 29.07
CA LYS A 452 8.61 -10.87 28.07
C LYS A 452 8.85 -12.37 28.20
N TYR A 453 10.07 -12.79 28.53
CA TYR A 453 10.39 -14.19 28.84
C TYR A 453 9.62 -14.67 30.08
N ARG A 454 9.63 -13.88 31.16
CA ARG A 454 8.83 -14.16 32.36
C ARG A 454 7.34 -14.24 32.03
N ASP A 455 6.78 -13.25 31.33
CA ASP A 455 5.38 -13.23 30.87
C ASP A 455 5.02 -14.46 30.01
N SER A 456 5.97 -15.03 29.26
CA SER A 456 5.76 -16.26 28.49
C SER A 456 5.74 -17.54 29.34
N MET A 457 6.46 -17.58 30.47
CA MET A 457 6.33 -18.67 31.46
C MET A 457 5.01 -18.57 32.23
N PHE A 458 4.52 -17.36 32.51
CA PHE A 458 3.26 -17.13 33.23
C PHE A 458 1.99 -17.54 32.46
N LEU A 459 2.09 -17.78 31.15
CA LEU A 459 0.99 -18.33 30.35
C LEU A 459 0.81 -19.86 30.56
N ASP A 460 1.79 -20.54 31.18
CA ASP A 460 1.77 -21.98 31.47
C ASP A 460 1.77 -22.32 32.98
N SER A 461 2.17 -21.42 33.90
CA SER A 461 1.98 -21.62 35.35
C SER A 461 1.98 -20.33 36.19
N GLU A 462 1.14 -20.26 37.23
CA GLU A 462 1.20 -19.23 38.27
C GLU A 462 2.40 -19.51 39.21
N THR A 463 3.54 -18.81 39.05
CA THR A 463 4.68 -18.99 39.98
C THR A 463 5.52 -17.71 40.15
N ILE A 464 5.65 -17.24 41.40
CA ILE A 464 6.37 -15.99 41.76
C ILE A 464 7.86 -16.30 41.96
N ILE A 465 8.74 -15.59 41.24
CA ILE A 465 10.21 -15.68 41.39
C ILE A 465 10.61 -15.02 42.72
N GLN A 466 11.38 -15.72 43.56
CA GLN A 466 11.96 -15.17 44.79
C GLN A 466 13.39 -14.66 44.51
N ILE A 467 13.68 -13.43 44.93
CA ILE A 467 15.03 -12.87 44.90
C ILE A 467 15.65 -13.17 46.25
N ASP A 468 16.68 -14.02 46.29
CA ASP A 468 17.42 -14.33 47.51
C ASP A 468 18.63 -13.41 47.62
N GLU A 469 18.65 -12.54 48.63
CA GLU A 469 19.73 -11.60 48.91
C GLU A 469 20.86 -12.21 49.79
N SER A 470 20.93 -13.54 49.91
CA SER A 470 21.94 -14.23 50.72
C SER A 470 22.87 -15.15 49.93
N GLU A 471 23.96 -14.56 49.40
CA GLU A 471 25.37 -15.02 49.54
C GLU A 471 26.34 -14.14 48.73
#